data_AF-A0A066XFC5-F1
#
_entry.id   AF-A0A066XFC5-F1
#
_cell.length_a   1.000
_cell.length_b   1.000
_cell.length_c   1.000
_cell.angle_alpha   90.00
_cell.angle_beta   90.00
_cell.angle_gamma   90.00
#
_symmetry.space_group_name_H-M   'P 1'
#
loop_
_entity.id
_entity.type
_entity.pdbx_description
1 polymer ?
#
loop_
_entity_poly.entity_id
_entity_poly.type
_entity_poly.pdbx_seq_one_letter_code
_entity_poly.pdbx_strand_id
1 'polypeptide(L)'
;MAANALPVELIELIFAHVSPTDDIKNLRLSCRAFANVGFPYLFTTSFTHLSWRDDVTRLVNWSQHDRLRCHLRSWTVNLARLNEHPGRHTSLFQYWFMDPEDRESLVLRLGWAEFYDVEARRKAMARLAEEGKEGNAERLVDAAGRLEALEQVRILFNECPYEGMILRRAFADPSVRWFEPCEVGTILEMLAMALRNCGCLKRVEIDRLPMKITPSAETETAWGEFARNVGEWLEEVKLGLDYSGPAEEETTREPREGVSGSWTELVEVLLASCRRVKSLVVKQHFYRPLGDRTRKTGRLNRVLLRNTTWRLTDLTLEGLATTQ
;
A
#
# COMPACT_ATOMS: atom_id res chain seq x y z
N MET A 1 -18.17 -11.14 45.60
CA MET A 1 -19.29 -10.18 45.52
C MET A 1 -19.40 -9.69 44.09
N ALA A 2 -20.27 -10.32 43.29
CA ALA A 2 -20.49 -10.01 41.87
C ALA A 2 -21.97 -9.65 41.70
N ALA A 3 -22.30 -8.35 41.73
CA ALA A 3 -23.69 -7.90 41.61
C ALA A 3 -23.90 -6.59 40.80
N ASN A 4 -22.85 -5.89 40.35
CA ASN A 4 -23.00 -4.58 39.68
C ASN A 4 -22.19 -4.43 38.37
N ALA A 5 -21.76 -5.52 37.73
CA ALA A 5 -21.08 -5.43 36.44
C ALA A 5 -22.10 -5.62 35.31
N LEU A 6 -22.26 -4.61 34.45
CA LEU A 6 -22.96 -4.76 33.17
C LEU A 6 -22.41 -6.00 32.42
N PRO A 7 -23.28 -6.81 31.79
CA PRO A 7 -22.87 -7.83 30.83
C PRO A 7 -21.85 -7.30 29.83
N VAL A 8 -20.89 -8.14 29.42
CA VAL A 8 -19.80 -7.74 28.51
C VAL A 8 -20.38 -7.21 27.20
N GLU A 9 -21.43 -7.84 26.70
CA GLU A 9 -22.13 -7.48 25.46
C GLU A 9 -22.72 -6.07 25.54
N LEU A 10 -23.22 -5.66 26.72
CA LEU A 10 -23.73 -4.30 26.93
C LEU A 10 -22.59 -3.28 27.02
N ILE A 11 -21.45 -3.65 27.62
CA ILE A 11 -20.27 -2.78 27.66
C ILE A 11 -19.70 -2.58 26.25
N GLU A 12 -19.64 -3.65 25.44
CA GLU A 12 -19.24 -3.59 24.02
C GLU A 12 -20.18 -2.70 23.21
N LEU A 13 -21.49 -2.79 23.44
CA LEU A 13 -22.49 -1.94 22.80
C LEU A 13 -22.28 -0.46 23.16
N ILE A 14 -21.96 -0.16 24.43
CA ILE A 14 -21.64 1.21 24.86
C ILE A 14 -20.41 1.70 24.09
N PHE A 15 -19.30 0.95 24.08
CA PHE A 15 -18.09 1.34 23.37
C PHE A 15 -18.30 1.50 21.85
N ALA A 16 -19.19 0.71 21.25
CA ALA A 16 -19.54 0.84 19.83
C ALA A 16 -20.25 2.16 19.49
N HIS A 17 -20.87 2.83 20.48
CA HIS A 17 -21.62 4.07 20.28
C HIS A 17 -20.91 5.32 20.83
N VAL A 18 -19.72 5.17 21.43
CA VAL A 18 -18.89 6.30 21.86
C VAL A 18 -17.94 6.68 20.72
N SER A 19 -18.12 7.87 20.15
CA SER A 19 -17.41 8.27 18.91
C SER A 19 -16.09 9.04 19.12
N PRO A 20 -15.88 9.84 20.19
CA PRO A 20 -14.58 10.45 20.43
C PRO A 20 -13.62 9.50 21.14
N THR A 21 -12.38 9.39 20.66
CA THR A 21 -11.32 8.59 21.31
C THR A 21 -11.07 9.02 22.76
N ASP A 22 -11.28 10.30 23.06
CA ASP A 22 -11.10 10.84 24.42
C ASP A 22 -12.23 10.39 25.37
N ASP A 23 -13.46 10.25 24.88
CA ASP A 23 -14.56 9.69 25.66
C ASP A 23 -14.36 8.19 25.91
N ILE A 24 -13.80 7.46 24.94
CA ILE A 24 -13.39 6.06 25.11
C ILE A 24 -12.34 5.94 26.21
N LYS A 25 -11.34 6.84 26.25
CA LYS A 25 -10.33 6.86 27.32
C LYS A 25 -10.98 7.13 28.68
N ASN A 26 -11.82 8.16 28.78
CA ASN A 26 -12.51 8.53 30.01
C ASN A 26 -13.39 7.39 30.53
N LEU A 27 -14.12 6.73 29.63
CA LEU A 27 -14.97 5.60 29.96
C LEU A 27 -14.15 4.39 30.45
N ARG A 28 -12.99 4.12 29.85
CA ARG A 28 -12.07 3.07 30.34
C ARG A 28 -11.51 3.38 31.73
N LEU A 29 -11.24 4.65 32.02
CA LEU A 29 -10.73 5.07 33.33
C LEU A 29 -11.80 4.99 34.43
N SER A 30 -13.08 4.93 34.08
CA SER A 30 -14.18 4.90 35.05
C SER A 30 -14.20 3.64 35.92
N CYS A 31 -13.92 2.45 35.36
CA CYS A 31 -13.77 1.23 36.15
C CYS A 31 -13.04 0.10 35.40
N ARG A 32 -12.61 -0.93 36.14
CA ARG A 32 -11.82 -2.06 35.63
C ARG A 32 -12.52 -2.88 34.54
N ALA A 33 -13.84 -3.07 34.63
CA ALA A 33 -14.59 -3.83 33.62
C ALA A 33 -14.53 -3.12 32.25
N PHE A 34 -14.76 -1.80 32.25
CA PHE A 34 -14.66 -0.97 31.05
C PHE A 34 -13.22 -0.84 30.56
N ALA A 35 -12.24 -0.77 31.46
CA ALA A 35 -10.83 -0.77 31.07
C ALA A 35 -10.43 -2.04 30.29
N ASN A 36 -10.95 -3.19 30.72
CA ASN A 36 -10.71 -4.49 30.10
C ASN A 36 -11.42 -4.61 28.76
N VAL A 37 -12.74 -4.37 28.71
CA VAL A 37 -13.56 -4.51 27.48
C VAL A 37 -13.23 -3.41 26.46
N GLY A 38 -13.00 -2.19 26.91
CA GLY A 38 -12.74 -1.03 26.06
C GLY A 38 -11.35 -0.96 25.42
N PHE A 39 -10.43 -1.84 25.81
CA PHE A 39 -9.05 -1.80 25.32
C PHE A 39 -8.94 -1.87 23.77
N PRO A 40 -9.64 -2.78 23.06
CA PRO A 40 -9.59 -2.83 21.60
C PRO A 40 -10.11 -1.56 20.92
N TYR A 41 -11.05 -0.85 21.55
CA TYR A 41 -11.65 0.37 21.03
C TYR A 41 -10.72 1.59 21.07
N LEU A 42 -9.57 1.49 21.75
CA LEU A 42 -8.52 2.51 21.64
C LEU A 42 -7.75 2.44 20.32
N PHE A 43 -7.77 1.27 19.67
CA PHE A 43 -6.90 0.99 18.54
C PHE A 43 -7.74 0.79 17.29
N THR A 44 -7.27 1.40 16.20
CA THR A 44 -7.83 1.15 14.87
C THR A 44 -7.55 -0.29 14.46
N THR A 45 -8.51 -0.92 13.78
CA THR A 45 -8.31 -2.22 13.12
C THR A 45 -7.52 -2.11 11.82
N SER A 46 -7.14 -0.87 11.44
CA SER A 46 -6.35 -0.53 10.28
C SER A 46 -5.02 0.11 10.70
N PHE A 47 -3.94 -0.28 10.04
CA PHE A 47 -2.61 0.30 10.19
C PHE A 47 -2.14 0.86 8.86
N THR A 48 -1.72 2.13 8.84
CA THR A 48 -1.12 2.75 7.67
C THR A 48 0.39 2.89 7.89
N HIS A 49 1.16 2.27 7.01
CA HIS A 49 2.61 2.37 6.93
C HIS A 49 3.00 3.48 5.96
N LEU A 50 3.86 4.40 6.41
CA LEU A 50 4.42 5.50 5.63
C LEU A 50 5.96 5.43 5.64
N SER A 51 6.59 5.69 4.49
CA SER A 51 8.04 5.51 4.30
C SER A 51 8.94 6.49 5.06
N TRP A 52 8.38 7.53 5.68
CA TRP A 52 9.11 8.53 6.49
C TRP A 52 8.81 8.42 7.99
N ARG A 53 8.14 7.36 8.44
CA ARG A 53 7.88 7.06 9.85
C ARG A 53 8.53 5.72 10.22
N ASP A 54 8.88 5.54 11.48
CA ASP A 54 9.31 4.23 12.01
C ASP A 54 8.11 3.30 12.25
N ASP A 55 7.44 2.95 11.16
CA ASP A 55 6.24 2.13 11.20
C ASP A 55 6.59 0.63 11.32
N VAL A 56 7.83 0.23 10.99
CA VAL A 56 8.33 -1.14 11.23
C VAL A 56 8.38 -1.42 12.73
N THR A 57 9.06 -0.59 13.53
CA THR A 57 9.10 -0.77 14.99
C THR A 57 7.70 -0.69 15.59
N ARG A 58 6.84 0.20 15.08
CA ARG A 58 5.44 0.29 15.55
C ARG A 58 4.67 -1.01 15.29
N LEU A 59 4.84 -1.63 14.12
CA LEU A 59 4.19 -2.90 13.77
C LEU A 59 4.75 -4.07 14.58
N VAL A 60 6.06 -4.10 14.83
CA VAL A 60 6.71 -5.10 15.71
C VAL A 60 6.15 -5.02 17.14
N ASN A 61 6.05 -3.81 17.71
CA ASN A 61 5.48 -3.64 19.04
C ASN A 61 3.99 -4.04 19.08
N TRP A 62 3.26 -3.79 18.01
CA TRP A 62 1.86 -4.20 17.88
C TRP A 62 1.71 -5.72 17.83
N SER A 63 2.54 -6.39 17.04
CA SER A 63 2.49 -7.85 16.84
C SER A 63 2.97 -8.65 18.07
N GLN A 64 3.79 -8.04 18.91
CA GLN A 64 4.24 -8.61 20.19
C GLN A 64 3.19 -8.51 21.30
N HIS A 65 2.18 -7.65 21.16
CA HIS A 65 1.20 -7.43 22.19
C HIS A 65 0.02 -8.40 22.05
N ASP A 66 -0.19 -9.26 23.06
CA ASP A 66 -1.15 -10.38 23.04
C ASP A 66 -2.56 -9.99 22.58
N ARG A 67 -3.08 -8.84 23.03
CA ARG A 67 -4.43 -8.36 22.64
C ARG A 67 -4.51 -7.67 21.29
N LEU A 68 -3.39 -7.15 20.77
CA LEU A 68 -3.36 -6.29 19.59
C LEU A 68 -3.01 -7.06 18.32
N ARG A 69 -2.23 -8.14 18.45
CA ARG A 69 -1.86 -9.02 17.33
C ARG A 69 -3.07 -9.67 16.65
N CYS A 70 -4.15 -9.91 17.41
CA CYS A 70 -5.43 -10.44 16.91
C CYS A 70 -6.44 -9.33 16.55
N HIS A 71 -6.06 -8.05 16.64
CA HIS A 71 -6.96 -6.91 16.41
C HIS A 71 -6.74 -6.24 15.05
N LEU A 72 -5.50 -6.29 14.54
CA LEU A 72 -5.16 -5.66 13.27
C LEU A 72 -5.71 -6.48 12.10
N ARG A 73 -6.68 -5.91 11.37
CA ARG A 73 -7.35 -6.58 10.23
C ARG A 73 -6.91 -6.06 8.88
N SER A 74 -6.47 -4.79 8.81
CA SER A 74 -6.09 -4.14 7.57
C SER A 74 -4.72 -3.48 7.70
N TRP A 75 -3.82 -3.78 6.77
CA TRP A 75 -2.54 -3.11 6.65
C TRP A 75 -2.44 -2.40 5.30
N THR A 76 -2.36 -1.07 5.35
CA THR A 76 -2.14 -0.22 4.18
C THR A 76 -0.69 0.24 4.16
N VAL A 77 0.05 -0.02 3.08
CA VAL A 77 1.38 0.50 2.84
C VAL A 77 1.26 1.59 1.78
N ASN A 78 1.42 2.84 2.21
CA ASN A 78 1.35 3.98 1.30
C ASN A 78 2.77 4.39 0.87
N LEU A 79 3.07 4.08 -0.39
CA LEU A 79 4.32 4.37 -1.09
C LEU A 79 4.20 5.57 -2.02
N ALA A 80 3.07 6.29 -1.96
CA ALA A 80 2.89 7.52 -2.73
C ALA A 80 3.98 8.53 -2.42
N ARG A 81 4.51 9.13 -3.49
CA ARG A 81 5.43 10.26 -3.41
C ARG A 81 5.07 11.29 -4.45
N LEU A 82 5.31 12.55 -4.10
CA LEU A 82 5.11 13.68 -5.00
C LEU A 82 6.45 13.97 -5.66
N ASN A 83 6.47 14.13 -6.98
CA ASN A 83 7.65 14.67 -7.65
C ASN A 83 7.68 16.19 -7.46
N GLU A 84 8.78 16.69 -6.91
CA GLU A 84 8.95 18.10 -6.56
C GLU A 84 8.72 19.00 -7.77
N HIS A 85 9.33 18.70 -8.91
CA HIS A 85 9.30 19.57 -10.06
C HIS A 85 7.88 19.74 -10.66
N PRO A 86 7.21 18.70 -11.19
CA PRO A 86 5.86 18.84 -11.72
C PRO A 86 4.87 19.17 -10.61
N GLY A 87 5.08 18.71 -9.37
CA GLY A 87 4.24 19.08 -8.24
C GLY A 87 4.25 20.59 -8.00
N ARG A 88 5.42 21.24 -8.03
CA ARG A 88 5.55 22.69 -7.85
C ARG A 88 4.82 23.44 -8.96
N HIS A 89 5.04 23.03 -10.20
CA HIS A 89 4.35 23.62 -11.35
C HIS A 89 2.83 23.46 -11.26
N THR A 90 2.32 22.27 -10.91
CA THR A 90 0.88 22.03 -10.72
C THR A 90 0.33 22.87 -9.57
N SER A 91 1.03 22.94 -8.43
CA SER A 91 0.59 23.78 -7.32
C SER A 91 0.55 25.26 -7.72
N LEU A 92 1.56 25.77 -8.43
CA LEU A 92 1.59 27.16 -8.91
C LEU A 92 0.42 27.45 -9.85
N PHE A 93 0.14 26.54 -10.78
CA PHE A 93 -0.95 26.68 -11.76
C PHE A 93 -2.32 26.66 -11.08
N GLN A 94 -2.53 25.80 -10.09
CA GLN A 94 -3.80 25.71 -9.35
C GLN A 94 -4.15 26.99 -8.59
N TYR A 95 -3.15 27.77 -8.19
CA TYR A 95 -3.32 29.04 -7.50
C TYR A 95 -3.01 30.25 -8.40
N TRP A 96 -3.08 30.08 -9.73
CA TRP A 96 -2.69 31.13 -10.68
C TRP A 96 -3.45 32.45 -10.48
N PHE A 97 -4.73 32.39 -10.10
CA PHE A 97 -5.59 33.56 -9.86
C PHE A 97 -5.35 34.28 -8.52
N MET A 98 -4.50 33.76 -7.64
CA MET A 98 -4.10 34.48 -6.43
C MET A 98 -3.10 35.59 -6.75
N ASP A 99 -3.05 36.61 -5.90
CA ASP A 99 -2.02 37.65 -5.98
C ASP A 99 -0.62 37.02 -5.91
N PRO A 100 0.33 37.54 -6.71
CA PRO A 100 1.62 36.89 -6.89
C PRO A 100 2.44 36.79 -5.60
N GLU A 101 2.37 37.82 -4.75
CA GLU A 101 3.07 37.87 -3.46
C GLU A 101 2.50 36.82 -2.48
N ASP A 102 1.18 36.78 -2.33
CA ASP A 102 0.49 35.81 -1.48
C ASP A 102 0.69 34.37 -1.97
N ARG A 103 0.69 34.17 -3.29
CA ARG A 103 0.94 32.88 -3.92
C ARG A 103 2.35 32.38 -3.61
N GLU A 104 3.37 33.22 -3.74
CA GLU A 104 4.74 32.83 -3.42
C GLU A 104 4.90 32.52 -1.93
N SER A 105 4.37 33.36 -1.03
CA SER A 105 4.50 33.13 0.40
C SER A 105 3.70 31.91 0.90
N LEU A 106 2.43 31.80 0.52
CA LEU A 106 1.52 30.80 1.06
C LEU A 106 1.66 29.46 0.34
N VAL A 107 1.77 29.48 -1.00
CA VAL A 107 1.88 28.25 -1.78
C VAL A 107 3.31 27.73 -1.73
N LEU A 108 4.29 28.50 -2.20
CA LEU A 108 5.65 27.97 -2.42
C LEU A 108 6.50 27.86 -1.15
N ARG A 109 6.31 28.74 -0.14
CA ARG A 109 7.08 28.66 1.11
C ARG A 109 6.36 27.85 2.18
N LEU A 110 5.13 28.21 2.54
CA LEU A 110 4.42 27.55 3.63
C LEU A 110 3.80 26.21 3.18
N GLY A 111 3.19 26.17 2.01
CA GLY A 111 2.52 24.98 1.48
C GLY A 111 3.44 23.81 1.17
N TRP A 112 4.71 24.08 0.87
CA TRP A 112 5.73 23.07 0.57
C TRP A 112 6.66 22.76 1.74
N ALA A 113 6.54 23.44 2.88
CA ALA A 113 7.34 23.12 4.06
C ALA A 113 7.13 21.66 4.51
N GLU A 114 5.86 21.20 4.53
CA GLU A 114 5.51 19.80 4.85
C GLU A 114 6.21 18.80 3.92
N PHE A 115 6.29 19.11 2.62
CA PHE A 115 6.96 18.26 1.65
C PHE A 115 8.44 18.07 2.00
N TYR A 116 9.14 19.17 2.30
CA TYR A 116 10.56 19.10 2.65
C TYR A 116 10.80 18.38 3.98
N ASP A 117 9.94 18.59 4.98
CA ASP A 117 10.01 17.87 6.24
C ASP A 117 9.82 16.36 6.04
N VAL A 118 8.85 15.97 5.22
CA VAL A 118 8.59 14.56 4.88
C VAL A 118 9.75 13.95 4.10
N GLU A 119 10.29 14.65 3.11
CA GLU A 119 11.46 14.20 2.34
C GLU A 119 12.71 14.06 3.20
N ALA A 120 12.95 15.00 4.12
CA ALA A 120 14.06 14.93 5.07
C ALA A 120 13.94 13.71 5.99
N ARG A 121 12.72 13.44 6.52
CA ARG A 121 12.45 12.26 7.34
C ARG A 121 12.59 10.97 6.53
N ARG A 122 12.14 10.93 5.27
CA ARG A 122 12.32 9.76 4.40
C ARG A 122 13.80 9.45 4.19
N LYS A 123 14.63 10.46 3.90
CA LYS A 123 16.08 10.30 3.78
C LYS A 123 16.73 9.80 5.08
N ALA A 124 16.27 10.28 6.23
CA ALA A 124 16.73 9.79 7.53
C ALA A 124 16.36 8.31 7.74
N MET A 125 15.11 7.93 7.45
CA MET A 125 14.64 6.54 7.55
C MET A 125 15.34 5.61 6.57
N ALA A 126 15.64 6.06 5.34
CA ALA A 126 16.38 5.27 4.36
C ALA A 126 17.80 4.93 4.85
N ARG A 127 18.50 5.89 5.47
CA ARG A 127 19.83 5.64 6.08
C ARG A 127 19.75 4.60 7.21
N LEU A 128 18.75 4.72 8.08
CA LEU A 128 18.51 3.73 9.15
C LEU A 128 18.17 2.35 8.58
N ALA A 129 17.46 2.30 7.44
CA ALA A 129 17.14 1.05 6.76
C ALA A 129 18.36 0.41 6.08
N GLU A 130 19.30 1.19 5.55
CA GLU A 130 20.56 0.68 5.00
C GLU A 130 21.47 0.08 6.07
N GLU A 131 21.57 0.72 7.24
CA GLU A 131 22.36 0.24 8.38
C GLU A 131 21.79 -1.05 9.01
N GLY A 132 20.48 -1.28 8.87
CA GLY A 132 19.75 -2.41 9.45
C GLY A 132 19.06 -3.33 8.45
N LYS A 133 19.51 -3.36 7.18
CA LYS A 133 18.77 -3.97 6.06
C LYS A 133 18.36 -5.42 6.30
N GLU A 134 19.28 -6.24 6.80
CA GLU A 134 19.02 -7.65 7.12
C GLU A 134 18.05 -7.79 8.31
N GLY A 135 18.27 -7.01 9.38
CA GLY A 135 17.45 -7.10 10.59
C GLY A 135 16.02 -6.56 10.42
N ASN A 136 15.80 -5.58 9.55
CA ASN A 136 14.47 -5.00 9.36
C ASN A 136 13.54 -5.90 8.55
N ALA A 137 14.05 -6.60 7.53
CA ALA A 137 13.28 -7.56 6.76
C ALA A 137 12.84 -8.74 7.65
N GLU A 138 13.76 -9.30 8.44
CA GLU A 138 13.44 -10.38 9.38
C GLU A 138 12.41 -9.95 10.43
N ARG A 139 12.59 -8.76 11.03
CA ARG A 139 11.62 -8.20 11.98
C ARG A 139 10.23 -8.02 11.37
N LEU A 140 10.16 -7.60 10.11
CA LEU A 140 8.89 -7.43 9.41
C LEU A 140 8.21 -8.77 9.14
N VAL A 141 8.98 -9.78 8.72
CA VAL A 141 8.50 -11.15 8.50
C VAL A 141 7.96 -11.75 9.78
N ASP A 142 8.72 -11.62 10.88
CA ASP A 142 8.31 -12.09 12.20
C ASP A 142 7.07 -11.36 12.71
N ALA A 143 7.01 -10.04 12.50
CA ALA A 143 5.86 -9.25 12.91
C ALA A 143 4.61 -9.65 12.13
N ALA A 144 4.71 -9.76 10.80
CA ALA A 144 3.59 -10.14 9.95
C ALA A 144 3.09 -11.56 10.26
N GLY A 145 4.00 -12.52 10.50
CA GLY A 145 3.64 -13.88 10.89
C GLY A 145 2.87 -13.99 12.22
N ARG A 146 2.98 -13.00 13.10
CA ARG A 146 2.23 -12.93 14.37
C ARG A 146 0.87 -12.24 14.24
N LEU A 147 0.56 -11.62 13.09
CA LEU A 147 -0.73 -10.95 12.85
C LEU A 147 -1.79 -11.98 12.45
N GLU A 148 -2.32 -12.67 13.44
CA GLU A 148 -3.31 -13.75 13.26
C GLU A 148 -4.64 -13.27 12.65
N ALA A 149 -4.96 -11.98 12.75
CA ALA A 149 -6.23 -11.41 12.27
C ALA A 149 -6.11 -10.59 10.99
N LEU A 150 -4.95 -10.57 10.33
CA LEU A 150 -4.74 -9.75 9.14
C LEU A 150 -5.51 -10.32 7.93
N GLU A 151 -6.59 -9.63 7.53
CA GLU A 151 -7.47 -10.06 6.44
C GLU A 151 -7.22 -9.29 5.13
N GLN A 152 -6.72 -8.06 5.22
CA GLN A 152 -6.58 -7.17 4.07
C GLN A 152 -5.21 -6.47 4.04
N VAL A 153 -4.58 -6.48 2.87
CA VAL A 153 -3.39 -5.68 2.58
C VAL A 153 -3.64 -4.78 1.37
N ARG A 154 -3.25 -3.51 1.49
CA ARG A 154 -3.31 -2.52 0.41
C ARG A 154 -1.94 -1.90 0.21
N ILE A 155 -1.42 -1.94 -1.00
CA ILE A 155 -0.19 -1.25 -1.40
C ILE A 155 -0.62 -0.11 -2.32
N LEU A 156 -0.45 1.13 -1.84
CA LEU A 156 -1.02 2.31 -2.46
C LEU A 156 0.08 3.28 -2.91
N PHE A 157 -0.09 3.80 -4.12
CA PHE A 157 0.74 4.83 -4.72
C PHE A 157 -0.08 6.06 -5.12
N ASN A 158 -1.42 5.95 -5.13
CA ASN A 158 -2.34 7.00 -5.55
C ASN A 158 -3.03 7.71 -4.38
N GLU A 159 -2.82 7.28 -3.14
CA GLU A 159 -3.37 7.95 -1.97
C GLU A 159 -2.43 9.04 -1.47
N CYS A 160 -2.92 10.28 -1.36
CA CYS A 160 -2.09 11.40 -0.95
C CYS A 160 -1.59 11.21 0.50
N PRO A 161 -0.27 11.18 0.72
CA PRO A 161 0.28 10.97 2.05
C PRO A 161 0.33 12.23 2.93
N TYR A 162 0.07 13.39 2.33
CA TYR A 162 0.22 14.70 2.97
C TYR A 162 -1.10 15.16 3.58
N GLU A 163 -1.02 15.94 4.66
CA GLU A 163 -2.17 16.54 5.33
C GLU A 163 -2.50 17.93 4.75
N GLY A 164 -1.47 18.66 4.29
CA GLY A 164 -1.58 19.99 3.73
C GLY A 164 -2.47 20.06 2.49
N MET A 165 -3.41 21.00 2.49
CA MET A 165 -4.39 21.20 1.41
C MET A 165 -3.73 21.48 0.06
N ILE A 166 -2.61 22.19 0.04
CA ILE A 166 -1.86 22.55 -1.18
C ILE A 166 -1.27 21.29 -1.82
N LEU A 167 -0.58 20.47 -1.03
CA LEU A 167 0.00 19.22 -1.50
C LEU A 167 -1.09 18.22 -1.91
N ARG A 168 -2.20 18.13 -1.18
CA ARG A 168 -3.36 17.30 -1.54
C ARG A 168 -3.95 17.68 -2.90
N ARG A 169 -4.12 18.97 -3.16
CA ARG A 169 -4.61 19.45 -4.46
C ARG A 169 -3.61 19.19 -5.59
N ALA A 170 -2.31 19.41 -5.34
CA ALA A 170 -1.28 19.09 -6.33
C ALA A 170 -1.27 17.58 -6.64
N PHE A 171 -1.35 16.73 -5.61
CA PHE A 171 -1.34 15.28 -5.72
C PHE A 171 -2.59 14.69 -6.40
N ALA A 172 -3.69 15.46 -6.47
CA ALA A 172 -4.87 15.07 -7.22
C ALA A 172 -4.55 14.85 -8.71
N ASP A 173 -3.56 15.57 -9.25
CA ASP A 173 -3.02 15.34 -10.59
C ASP A 173 -2.20 14.03 -10.63
N PRO A 174 -2.56 13.04 -11.44
CA PRO A 174 -1.79 11.80 -11.52
C PRO A 174 -0.36 11.99 -12.08
N SER A 175 -0.11 13.04 -12.85
CA SER A 175 1.19 13.28 -13.50
C SER A 175 2.31 13.61 -12.50
N VAL A 176 1.95 14.16 -11.33
CA VAL A 176 2.91 14.53 -10.28
C VAL A 176 3.26 13.36 -9.36
N ARG A 177 2.55 12.22 -9.48
CA ARG A 177 2.76 11.04 -8.64
C ARG A 177 3.98 10.26 -9.11
N TRP A 178 4.90 10.05 -8.20
CA TRP A 178 6.21 9.46 -8.46
C TRP A 178 6.55 8.38 -7.43
N PHE A 179 7.49 7.54 -7.80
CA PHE A 179 8.15 6.59 -6.92
C PHE A 179 9.54 6.31 -7.46
N GLU A 180 10.48 5.95 -6.58
CA GLU A 180 11.84 5.57 -6.96
C GLU A 180 11.86 4.07 -7.30
N PRO A 181 12.27 3.65 -8.52
CA PRO A 181 12.18 2.26 -8.94
C PRO A 181 12.88 1.25 -8.01
N CYS A 182 14.10 1.57 -7.58
CA CYS A 182 14.88 0.69 -6.72
C CYS A 182 14.26 0.53 -5.33
N GLU A 183 13.78 1.63 -4.73
CA GLU A 183 13.12 1.62 -3.42
C GLU A 183 11.84 0.77 -3.46
N VAL A 184 11.03 0.93 -4.50
CA VAL A 184 9.79 0.17 -4.65
C VAL A 184 10.05 -1.32 -4.81
N GLY A 185 11.06 -1.72 -5.60
CA GLY A 185 11.44 -3.12 -5.75
C GLY A 185 11.78 -3.75 -4.41
N THR A 186 12.67 -3.13 -3.63
CA THR A 186 13.05 -3.63 -2.31
C THR A 186 11.88 -3.69 -1.32
N ILE A 187 10.99 -2.69 -1.32
CA ILE A 187 9.82 -2.71 -0.43
C ILE A 187 8.83 -3.81 -0.83
N LEU A 188 8.57 -4.00 -2.13
CA LEU A 188 7.69 -5.06 -2.62
C LEU A 188 8.24 -6.45 -2.27
N GLU A 189 9.56 -6.63 -2.35
CA GLU A 189 10.23 -7.86 -1.91
C GLU A 189 10.03 -8.11 -0.41
N MET A 190 10.32 -7.12 0.43
CA MET A 190 10.13 -7.22 1.88
C MET A 190 8.67 -7.54 2.24
N LEU A 191 7.72 -6.90 1.57
CA LEU A 191 6.30 -7.16 1.78
C LEU A 191 5.91 -8.57 1.32
N ALA A 192 6.40 -9.04 0.17
CA ALA A 192 6.12 -10.40 -0.29
C ALA A 192 6.67 -11.44 0.71
N MET A 193 7.89 -11.25 1.19
CA MET A 193 8.48 -12.10 2.22
C MET A 193 7.69 -12.08 3.54
N ALA A 194 7.18 -10.92 3.95
CA ALA A 194 6.41 -10.79 5.18
C ALA A 194 5.01 -11.42 5.05
N LEU A 195 4.36 -11.20 3.91
CA LEU A 195 2.97 -11.61 3.70
C LEU A 195 2.83 -13.09 3.33
N ARG A 196 3.89 -13.77 2.84
CA ARG A 196 3.84 -15.20 2.52
C ARG A 196 3.46 -16.10 3.70
N ASN A 197 3.61 -15.61 4.93
CA ASN A 197 3.30 -16.31 6.17
C ASN A 197 1.92 -15.93 6.75
N CYS A 198 1.18 -15.01 6.11
CA CYS A 198 -0.12 -14.54 6.59
C CYS A 198 -1.24 -15.48 6.11
N GLY A 199 -1.59 -16.47 6.93
CA GLY A 199 -2.61 -17.49 6.58
C GLY A 199 -4.06 -17.00 6.51
N CYS A 200 -4.36 -15.80 7.03
CA CYS A 200 -5.72 -15.25 7.09
C CYS A 200 -6.02 -14.18 6.03
N LEU A 201 -5.06 -13.91 5.12
CA LEU A 201 -5.20 -12.86 4.13
C LEU A 201 -6.25 -13.25 3.07
N LYS A 202 -7.31 -12.45 2.97
CA LYS A 202 -8.42 -12.64 2.04
C LYS A 202 -8.41 -11.61 0.91
N ARG A 203 -7.84 -10.43 1.15
CA ARG A 203 -7.92 -9.29 0.23
C ARG A 203 -6.55 -8.67 -0.02
N VAL A 204 -6.20 -8.53 -1.29
CA VAL A 204 -4.97 -7.85 -1.72
C VAL A 204 -5.32 -6.79 -2.75
N GLU A 205 -4.86 -5.56 -2.48
CA GLU A 205 -4.99 -4.43 -3.39
C GLU A 205 -3.62 -3.83 -3.66
N ILE A 206 -3.30 -3.65 -4.93
CA ILE A 206 -2.12 -2.91 -5.39
C ILE A 206 -2.63 -1.95 -6.44
N ASP A 207 -2.57 -0.65 -6.21
CA ASP A 207 -3.20 0.34 -7.12
C ASP A 207 -2.30 0.77 -8.29
N ARG A 208 -0.98 0.59 -8.19
CA ARG A 208 0.01 0.99 -9.20
C ARG A 208 1.26 0.11 -9.17
N LEU A 209 1.17 -1.11 -9.70
CA LEU A 209 2.30 -2.01 -9.87
C LEU A 209 3.19 -1.54 -11.04
N PRO A 210 4.48 -1.28 -10.84
CA PRO A 210 5.35 -0.70 -11.85
C PRO A 210 5.84 -1.75 -12.86
N MET A 211 5.12 -1.92 -13.97
CA MET A 211 5.34 -3.00 -14.94
C MET A 211 6.62 -2.86 -15.78
N LYS A 212 7.22 -1.67 -15.85
CA LYS A 212 8.48 -1.44 -16.55
C LYS A 212 9.73 -1.69 -15.71
N ILE A 213 9.59 -1.86 -14.40
CA ILE A 213 10.72 -2.18 -13.54
C ILE A 213 11.00 -3.67 -13.67
N THR A 214 12.25 -4.04 -13.85
CA THR A 214 12.63 -5.45 -13.82
C THR A 214 12.81 -5.88 -12.37
N PRO A 215 12.05 -6.87 -11.86
CA PRO A 215 12.25 -7.38 -10.51
C PRO A 215 13.63 -8.03 -10.36
N SER A 216 14.16 -8.05 -9.13
CA SER A 216 15.35 -8.84 -8.79
C SER A 216 14.97 -10.34 -8.71
N ALA A 217 15.94 -11.24 -8.81
CA ALA A 217 15.71 -12.67 -8.63
C ALA A 217 15.15 -13.00 -7.21
N GLU A 218 15.54 -12.22 -6.21
CA GLU A 218 15.03 -12.32 -4.84
C GLU A 218 13.56 -11.89 -4.77
N THR A 219 13.21 -10.77 -5.41
CA THR A 219 11.82 -10.31 -5.55
C THR A 219 10.95 -11.35 -6.26
N GLU A 220 11.44 -11.94 -7.35
CA GLU A 220 10.71 -12.99 -8.08
C GLU A 220 10.43 -14.20 -7.20
N THR A 221 11.43 -14.64 -6.44
CA THR A 221 11.32 -15.81 -5.54
C THR A 221 10.33 -15.52 -4.42
N ALA A 222 10.48 -14.38 -3.72
CA ALA A 222 9.60 -13.96 -2.64
C ALA A 222 8.15 -13.79 -3.13
N TRP A 223 7.96 -13.18 -4.30
CA TRP A 223 6.64 -13.00 -4.89
C TRP A 223 6.01 -14.32 -5.31
N GLY A 224 6.78 -15.21 -5.93
CA GLY A 224 6.32 -16.54 -6.31
C GLY A 224 5.89 -17.39 -5.12
N GLU A 225 6.60 -17.30 -4.00
CA GLU A 225 6.22 -17.96 -2.74
C GLU A 225 4.97 -17.34 -2.12
N PHE A 226 4.90 -16.01 -2.06
CA PHE A 226 3.70 -15.29 -1.62
C PHE A 226 2.47 -15.72 -2.43
N ALA A 227 2.58 -15.71 -3.77
CA ALA A 227 1.52 -16.12 -4.68
C ALA A 227 1.05 -17.55 -4.42
N ARG A 228 1.97 -18.50 -4.24
CA ARG A 228 1.66 -19.92 -4.00
C ARG A 228 1.04 -20.16 -2.63
N ASN A 229 1.56 -19.53 -1.57
CA ASN A 229 1.11 -19.77 -0.20
C ASN A 229 -0.22 -19.07 0.11
N VAL A 230 -0.37 -17.83 -0.35
CA VAL A 230 -1.50 -16.98 0.01
C VAL A 230 -2.60 -17.01 -1.06
N GLY A 231 -2.23 -17.23 -2.33
CA GLY A 231 -3.16 -17.19 -3.46
C GLY A 231 -4.36 -18.13 -3.31
N GLU A 232 -4.20 -19.28 -2.66
CA GLU A 232 -5.30 -20.23 -2.44
C GLU A 232 -6.42 -19.67 -1.53
N TRP A 233 -6.09 -18.70 -0.67
CA TRP A 233 -6.97 -18.12 0.35
C TRP A 233 -7.59 -16.78 -0.07
N LEU A 234 -7.04 -16.15 -1.11
CA LEU A 234 -7.52 -14.85 -1.59
C LEU A 234 -8.94 -14.96 -2.15
N GLU A 235 -9.81 -14.09 -1.67
CA GLU A 235 -11.19 -13.91 -2.13
C GLU A 235 -11.34 -12.68 -3.04
N GLU A 236 -10.55 -11.64 -2.80
CA GLU A 236 -10.58 -10.37 -3.54
C GLU A 236 -9.16 -9.94 -3.93
N VAL A 237 -8.98 -9.69 -5.23
CA VAL A 237 -7.70 -9.23 -5.79
C VAL A 237 -7.95 -7.99 -6.66
N LYS A 238 -7.27 -6.90 -6.31
CA LYS A 238 -7.33 -5.62 -7.05
C LYS A 238 -5.92 -5.24 -7.49
N LEU A 239 -5.70 -5.16 -8.80
CA LEU A 239 -4.39 -4.85 -9.39
C LEU A 239 -4.52 -3.69 -10.38
N GLY A 240 -3.92 -2.55 -10.06
CA GLY A 240 -3.66 -1.47 -10.99
C GLY A 240 -2.25 -1.61 -11.55
N LEU A 241 -2.14 -1.81 -12.85
CA LEU A 241 -0.89 -2.03 -13.56
C LEU A 241 -0.46 -0.74 -14.22
N ASP A 242 0.76 -0.29 -13.93
CA ASP A 242 1.33 0.92 -14.51
C ASP A 242 2.43 0.61 -15.51
N TYR A 243 2.17 0.97 -16.77
CA TYR A 243 3.14 0.85 -17.86
C TYR A 243 3.84 2.17 -18.17
N SER A 244 3.60 3.24 -17.40
CA SER A 244 4.41 4.45 -17.51
C SER A 244 5.85 4.15 -17.10
N GLY A 245 6.82 4.61 -17.90
CA GLY A 245 8.24 4.40 -17.60
C GLY A 245 8.81 5.47 -16.68
N PRO A 246 10.00 5.21 -16.09
CA PRO A 246 10.81 6.28 -15.53
C PRO A 246 11.04 7.34 -16.61
N ALA A 247 11.10 8.62 -16.21
CA ALA A 247 11.09 9.75 -17.15
C ALA A 247 12.39 9.85 -17.98
N GLU A 248 13.41 9.06 -17.63
CA GLU A 248 14.79 9.30 -18.05
C GLU A 248 15.34 8.29 -19.08
N GLU A 249 14.55 7.29 -19.52
CA GLU A 249 15.03 6.22 -20.41
C GLU A 249 14.53 6.32 -21.87
N GLU A 250 14.37 7.52 -22.42
CA GLU A 250 14.23 7.69 -23.88
C GLU A 250 15.57 7.93 -24.61
N THR A 251 16.67 8.07 -23.88
CA THR A 251 18.00 8.18 -24.49
C THR A 251 18.94 7.12 -23.93
N THR A 252 19.29 6.18 -24.81
CA THR A 252 20.41 5.22 -24.70
C THR A 252 20.36 4.21 -23.56
N ARG A 253 19.93 2.98 -23.87
CA ARG A 253 20.62 1.76 -23.42
C ARG A 253 20.16 0.53 -24.19
N GLU A 254 21.15 -0.19 -24.73
CA GLU A 254 21.04 -1.49 -25.37
C GLU A 254 20.34 -2.53 -24.47
N PRO A 255 19.69 -3.55 -25.05
CA PRO A 255 19.08 -4.62 -24.27
C PRO A 255 20.20 -5.42 -23.61
N ARG A 256 20.39 -5.25 -22.29
CA ARG A 256 21.24 -6.15 -21.52
C ARG A 256 20.59 -7.52 -21.52
N GLU A 257 21.22 -8.45 -22.24
CA GLU A 257 20.98 -9.88 -22.16
C GLU A 257 21.23 -10.35 -20.72
N GLY A 258 20.18 -10.94 -20.14
CA GLY A 258 20.11 -11.39 -18.76
C GLY A 258 18.64 -11.47 -18.39
N VAL A 259 17.96 -12.52 -18.86
CA VAL A 259 16.50 -12.68 -18.75
C VAL A 259 16.11 -12.87 -17.28
N SER A 260 15.78 -11.77 -16.60
CA SER A 260 14.92 -11.77 -15.41
C SER A 260 13.46 -11.63 -15.85
N GLY A 261 12.57 -12.28 -15.10
CA GLY A 261 11.15 -12.34 -15.39
C GLY A 261 10.51 -10.96 -15.40
N SER A 262 9.45 -10.80 -16.19
CA SER A 262 8.66 -9.57 -16.16
C SER A 262 7.71 -9.62 -14.95
N TRP A 263 7.36 -8.47 -14.35
CA TRP A 263 6.19 -8.37 -13.46
C TRP A 263 4.93 -8.99 -14.05
N THR A 264 4.83 -9.05 -15.39
CA THR A 264 3.78 -9.79 -16.10
C THR A 264 3.75 -11.26 -15.65
N GLU A 265 4.88 -11.96 -15.67
CA GLU A 265 4.97 -13.38 -15.30
C GLU A 265 4.66 -13.60 -13.82
N LEU A 266 5.10 -12.68 -12.95
CA LEU A 266 4.80 -12.72 -11.51
C LEU A 266 3.31 -12.51 -11.21
N VAL A 267 2.66 -11.60 -11.94
CA VAL A 267 1.19 -11.41 -11.86
C VAL A 267 0.48 -12.66 -12.39
N GLU A 268 0.98 -13.28 -13.44
CA GLU A 268 0.42 -14.54 -13.96
C GLU A 268 0.51 -15.67 -12.92
N VAL A 269 1.63 -15.82 -12.22
CA VAL A 269 1.80 -16.80 -11.14
C VAL A 269 0.81 -16.55 -9.99
N LEU A 270 0.62 -15.28 -9.58
CA LEU A 270 -0.36 -14.92 -8.57
C LEU A 270 -1.79 -15.30 -8.99
N LEU A 271 -2.18 -14.89 -10.19
CA LEU A 271 -3.50 -15.14 -10.74
C LEU A 271 -3.77 -16.64 -10.96
N ALA A 272 -2.77 -17.42 -11.39
CA ALA A 272 -2.88 -18.87 -11.53
C ALA A 272 -2.99 -19.59 -10.18
N SER A 273 -2.41 -19.04 -9.12
CA SER A 273 -2.49 -19.60 -7.76
C SER A 273 -3.82 -19.30 -7.07
N CYS A 274 -4.58 -18.32 -7.58
CA CYS A 274 -5.87 -17.91 -7.05
C CYS A 274 -6.98 -18.91 -7.38
N ARG A 275 -7.44 -19.69 -6.37
CA ARG A 275 -8.52 -20.69 -6.55
C ARG A 275 -9.89 -20.26 -6.00
N ARG A 276 -9.91 -19.36 -5.01
CA ARG A 276 -11.13 -18.96 -4.29
C ARG A 276 -11.58 -17.53 -4.57
N VAL A 277 -10.92 -16.85 -5.51
CA VAL A 277 -11.23 -15.46 -5.85
C VAL A 277 -12.66 -15.36 -6.37
N LYS A 278 -13.43 -14.46 -5.77
CA LYS A 278 -14.79 -14.09 -6.15
C LYS A 278 -14.82 -12.75 -6.85
N SER A 279 -13.99 -11.80 -6.41
CA SER A 279 -13.91 -10.46 -6.99
C SER A 279 -12.50 -10.19 -7.53
N LEU A 280 -12.40 -9.92 -8.83
CA LEU A 280 -11.16 -9.58 -9.50
C LEU A 280 -11.30 -8.23 -10.21
N VAL A 281 -10.43 -7.29 -9.86
CA VAL A 281 -10.31 -5.99 -10.54
C VAL A 281 -8.92 -5.84 -11.09
N VAL A 282 -8.79 -5.68 -12.41
CA VAL A 282 -7.51 -5.38 -13.05
C VAL A 282 -7.66 -4.10 -13.87
N LYS A 283 -6.89 -3.07 -13.52
CA LYS A 283 -6.90 -1.79 -14.23
C LYS A 283 -5.54 -1.54 -14.85
N GLN A 284 -5.49 -1.29 -16.15
CA GLN A 284 -4.27 -0.87 -16.83
C GLN A 284 -4.29 0.63 -16.99
N HIS A 285 -3.32 1.29 -16.36
CA HIS A 285 -3.18 2.74 -16.42
C HIS A 285 -1.87 3.13 -17.09
N PHE A 286 -1.94 4.22 -17.85
CA PHE A 286 -0.81 4.89 -18.47
C PHE A 286 -0.79 6.32 -17.89
N TYR A 287 -0.19 6.47 -16.71
CA TYR A 287 -0.19 7.76 -15.99
C TYR A 287 0.71 8.82 -16.64
N ARG A 288 1.51 8.44 -17.65
CA ARG A 288 2.30 9.36 -18.47
C ARG A 288 1.95 9.16 -19.96
N PRO A 289 1.91 10.25 -20.74
CA PRO A 289 1.77 10.14 -22.19
C PRO A 289 3.04 9.50 -22.76
N LEU A 290 2.92 8.30 -23.34
CA LEU A 290 3.97 7.65 -24.12
C LEU A 290 3.34 6.93 -25.30
N GLY A 291 4.02 7.02 -26.44
CA GLY A 291 3.61 6.48 -27.72
C GLY A 291 3.39 4.97 -27.71
N ASP A 292 2.46 4.57 -28.56
CA ASP A 292 2.08 3.21 -28.94
C ASP A 292 1.44 2.32 -27.85
N ARG A 293 0.11 2.45 -27.72
CA ARG A 293 -0.78 1.75 -26.77
C ARG A 293 -0.96 0.24 -27.05
N THR A 294 -0.46 -0.27 -28.17
CA THR A 294 -0.98 -1.49 -28.78
C THR A 294 -0.17 -2.78 -28.52
N ARG A 295 1.09 -2.69 -28.05
CA ARG A 295 2.03 -3.83 -28.13
C ARG A 295 2.29 -4.65 -26.85
N LYS A 296 1.78 -4.27 -25.66
CA LYS A 296 2.22 -4.91 -24.39
C LYS A 296 1.14 -5.65 -23.57
N THR A 297 -0.09 -5.78 -24.07
CA THR A 297 -1.23 -6.34 -23.30
C THR A 297 -1.55 -7.82 -23.60
N GLY A 298 -0.99 -8.38 -24.68
CA GLY A 298 -1.39 -9.70 -25.20
C GLY A 298 -1.10 -10.91 -24.29
N ARG A 299 -0.06 -10.86 -23.44
CA ARG A 299 0.29 -11.97 -22.52
C ARG A 299 -0.67 -12.06 -21.32
N LEU A 300 -0.87 -10.94 -20.63
CA LEU A 300 -1.76 -10.86 -19.46
C LEU A 300 -3.22 -11.19 -19.83
N ASN A 301 -3.65 -10.82 -21.05
CA ASN A 301 -4.92 -11.25 -21.63
C ASN A 301 -5.05 -12.78 -21.74
N ARG A 302 -3.99 -13.51 -22.08
CA ARG A 302 -4.06 -14.98 -22.18
C ARG A 302 -4.28 -15.63 -20.82
N VAL A 303 -3.65 -15.13 -19.76
CA VAL A 303 -3.84 -15.69 -18.42
C VAL A 303 -5.21 -15.34 -17.85
N LEU A 304 -5.68 -14.10 -18.04
CA LEU A 304 -7.02 -13.71 -17.62
C LEU A 304 -8.14 -14.49 -18.35
N LEU A 305 -7.93 -14.84 -19.63
CA LEU A 305 -9.00 -15.35 -20.50
C LEU A 305 -8.92 -16.83 -20.87
N ARG A 306 -7.76 -17.50 -20.76
CA ARG A 306 -7.59 -18.89 -21.25
C ARG A 306 -7.24 -19.93 -20.20
N ASN A 307 -6.73 -19.57 -19.03
CA ASN A 307 -6.10 -20.53 -18.10
C ASN A 307 -6.75 -20.63 -16.71
N THR A 308 -7.97 -20.15 -16.50
CA THR A 308 -8.46 -19.91 -15.14
C THR A 308 -9.73 -20.67 -14.79
N THR A 309 -9.69 -21.38 -13.65
CA THR A 309 -10.79 -22.12 -13.03
C THR A 309 -11.51 -21.27 -11.98
N TRP A 310 -11.59 -19.96 -12.20
CA TRP A 310 -12.18 -19.04 -11.22
C TRP A 310 -13.70 -19.15 -11.18
N ARG A 311 -14.26 -19.04 -9.98
CA ARG A 311 -15.71 -18.85 -9.76
C ARG A 311 -15.98 -17.39 -9.40
N LEU A 312 -15.66 -16.50 -10.35
CA LEU A 312 -15.83 -15.06 -10.14
C LEU A 312 -17.32 -14.69 -10.05
N THR A 313 -17.67 -13.90 -9.05
CA THR A 313 -18.94 -13.17 -8.98
C THR A 313 -18.82 -11.82 -9.68
N ASP A 314 -17.66 -11.17 -9.54
CA ASP A 314 -17.42 -9.82 -10.03
C ASP A 314 -16.06 -9.73 -10.74
N LEU A 315 -16.09 -9.24 -11.99
CA LEU A 315 -14.90 -9.01 -12.80
C LEU A 315 -14.94 -7.59 -13.36
N THR A 316 -13.92 -6.79 -13.05
CA THR A 316 -13.75 -5.45 -13.62
C THR A 316 -12.40 -5.37 -14.31
N LEU A 317 -12.43 -5.14 -15.63
CA LEU A 317 -11.24 -5.02 -16.45
C LEU A 317 -11.24 -3.65 -17.13
N GLU A 318 -10.26 -2.81 -16.83
CA GLU A 318 -10.11 -1.46 -17.41
C GLU A 318 -8.80 -1.36 -18.20
N GLY A 319 -8.83 -0.79 -19.41
CA GLY A 319 -7.63 -0.51 -20.20
C GLY A 319 -7.03 -1.71 -20.96
N LEU A 320 -7.64 -2.91 -20.89
CA LEU A 320 -7.22 -4.06 -21.70
C LEU A 320 -7.73 -3.91 -23.15
N ALA A 321 -6.82 -3.95 -24.12
CA ALA A 321 -7.18 -4.08 -25.52
C ALA A 321 -7.53 -5.54 -25.82
N THR A 322 -8.76 -5.80 -26.29
CA THR A 322 -9.15 -7.08 -26.88
C THR A 322 -8.65 -7.12 -28.32
N THR A 323 -7.37 -7.44 -28.53
CA THR A 323 -6.90 -7.76 -29.88
C THR A 323 -7.33 -9.18 -30.23
N GLN A 324 -8.15 -9.31 -31.27
CA GLN A 324 -8.43 -10.57 -31.98
C GLN A 324 -7.15 -11.17 -32.55
#